data_AF-A0A1R1X5W6-F1
#
_entry.id   AF-A0A1R1X5W6-F1
#
_cell.length_a   1.000
_cell.length_b   1.000
_cell.length_c   1.000
_cell.angle_alpha   90.00
_cell.angle_beta   90.00
_cell.angle_gamma   90.00
#
_symmetry.space_group_name_H-M   'P 1'
#
loop_
_entity.id
_entity.type
_entity.pdbx_description
1 polymer ?
#
loop_
_entity_poly.entity_id
_entity_poly.type
_entity_poly.pdbx_seq_one_letter_code
_entity_poly.pdbx_strand_id
1 'polypeptide(L)'
;EEILDADNRAVRARNYPWGYVEVDNEDHSDFDRLRYVLLNSHIGDLREITHNVIYENYRTEKLSNEDDEDEEEDEEEEEERVANVGLKVAA
;
A
#
# COMPACT_ATOMS: atom_id res chain seq x y z
N GLU A 1 4.17 16.31 -30.78
CA GLU A 1 4.75 15.90 -32.07
C GLU A 1 4.92 14.39 -32.03
N GLU A 2 4.60 13.71 -33.12
CA GLU A 2 4.84 12.27 -33.27
C GLU A 2 6.33 12.09 -33.58
N ILE A 3 7.07 11.46 -32.68
CA ILE A 3 8.48 11.14 -32.90
C ILE A 3 8.52 9.77 -33.57
N LEU A 4 9.16 9.71 -34.72
CA LEU A 4 9.33 8.49 -35.51
C LEU A 4 10.74 7.94 -35.30
N ASP A 5 10.86 6.62 -35.17
CA ASP A 5 12.16 5.93 -35.16
C ASP A 5 12.78 5.82 -36.58
N ALA A 6 13.95 5.20 -36.65
CA ALA A 6 14.64 4.93 -37.92
C ALA A 6 13.84 4.05 -38.90
N ASP A 7 12.84 3.29 -38.40
CA ASP A 7 11.93 2.45 -39.17
C ASP A 7 10.59 3.16 -39.49
N ASN A 8 10.52 4.48 -39.24
CA ASN A 8 9.36 5.33 -39.47
C ASN A 8 8.11 4.89 -38.66
N ARG A 9 8.32 4.32 -37.47
CA ARG A 9 7.27 3.94 -36.54
C ARG A 9 7.14 4.97 -35.42
N ALA A 10 5.91 5.20 -34.98
CA ALA A 10 5.64 6.06 -33.83
C ALA A 10 6.25 5.46 -32.56
N VAL A 11 7.14 6.21 -31.91
CA VAL A 11 7.79 5.79 -30.66
C VAL A 11 7.42 6.68 -29.50
N ARG A 12 7.37 6.08 -28.31
CA ARG A 12 7.19 6.81 -27.06
C ARG A 12 8.52 7.44 -26.68
N ALA A 13 8.64 8.74 -26.86
CA ALA A 13 9.88 9.47 -26.58
C ALA A 13 9.64 10.75 -25.77
N ARG A 14 10.64 11.13 -24.98
CA ARG A 14 10.69 12.40 -24.25
C ARG A 14 11.48 13.41 -25.07
N ASN A 15 10.84 14.51 -25.44
CA ASN A 15 11.47 15.56 -26.25
C ASN A 15 12.15 16.62 -25.36
N TYR A 16 13.38 16.98 -25.71
CA TYR A 16 14.17 18.04 -25.09
C TYR A 16 14.73 18.98 -26.17
N PRO A 17 15.11 20.23 -25.83
CA PRO A 17 15.68 21.17 -26.81
C PRO A 17 16.97 20.68 -27.49
N TRP A 18 17.65 19.68 -26.93
CA TRP A 18 18.91 19.10 -27.42
C TRP A 18 18.76 17.69 -28.01
N GLY A 19 17.54 17.16 -28.12
CA GLY A 19 17.29 15.83 -28.67
C GLY A 19 16.11 15.14 -28.02
N TYR A 20 15.90 13.87 -28.38
CA TYR A 20 14.83 13.05 -27.84
C TYR A 20 15.37 11.77 -27.23
N VAL A 21 14.66 11.25 -26.24
CA VAL A 21 15.01 9.99 -25.55
C VAL A 21 13.86 9.02 -25.74
N GLU A 22 14.12 7.93 -26.46
CA GLU A 22 13.16 6.83 -26.66
C GLU A 22 13.01 6.03 -25.36
N VAL A 23 11.78 5.90 -24.86
CA VAL A 23 11.51 5.24 -23.58
C VAL A 23 11.57 3.71 -23.71
N ASP A 24 11.21 3.18 -24.89
CA ASP A 24 11.18 1.75 -25.16
C ASP A 24 12.54 1.19 -25.66
N ASN A 25 13.55 2.05 -25.78
CA ASN A 25 14.89 1.68 -26.21
C ASN A 25 15.76 1.32 -25.01
N GLU A 26 16.27 0.09 -24.96
CA GLU A 26 17.10 -0.44 -23.86
C GLU A 26 18.41 0.35 -23.66
N ASP A 27 18.95 0.99 -24.71
CA ASP A 27 20.16 1.80 -24.61
C ASP A 27 19.90 3.15 -23.89
N HIS A 28 18.64 3.58 -23.85
CA HIS A 28 18.21 4.85 -23.27
C HIS A 28 17.54 4.68 -21.91
N SER A 29 16.81 3.57 -21.69
CA SER A 29 16.03 3.36 -20.47
C SER A 29 15.81 1.89 -20.16
N ASP A 30 15.88 1.53 -18.88
CA ASP A 30 15.48 0.22 -18.37
C ASP A 30 13.93 0.07 -18.24
N PHE A 31 13.16 0.95 -18.85
CA PHE A 31 11.70 0.97 -18.72
C PHE A 31 11.06 -0.36 -19.13
N ASP A 32 11.51 -0.97 -20.23
CA ASP A 32 10.92 -2.23 -20.70
C ASP A 32 11.17 -3.37 -19.71
N ARG A 33 12.37 -3.41 -19.11
CA ARG A 33 12.70 -4.38 -18.05
C ARG A 33 11.83 -4.18 -16.82
N LEU A 34 11.67 -2.94 -16.37
CA LEU A 34 10.81 -2.61 -15.23
C LEU A 34 9.35 -3.01 -15.51
N ARG A 35 8.84 -2.68 -16.70
CA ARG A 35 7.49 -3.06 -17.13
C ARG A 35 7.31 -4.57 -17.13
N TYR A 36 8.30 -5.31 -17.62
CA TYR A 36 8.27 -6.77 -17.62
C TYR A 36 8.25 -7.36 -16.18
N VAL A 37 9.06 -6.81 -15.28
CA VAL A 37 9.07 -7.24 -13.86
C VAL A 37 7.72 -6.98 -13.21
N LEU A 38 7.22 -5.75 -13.33
CA LEU A 38 5.99 -5.32 -12.66
C LEU A 38 4.73 -5.98 -13.20
N LEU A 39 4.62 -6.14 -14.52
CA LEU A 39 3.35 -6.52 -15.16
C LEU A 39 3.31 -7.97 -15.66
N ASN A 40 4.46 -8.58 -15.97
CA ASN A 40 4.49 -9.92 -16.56
C ASN A 40 4.99 -10.98 -15.59
N SER A 41 6.18 -10.79 -15.00
CA SER A 41 6.84 -11.86 -14.25
C SER A 41 6.49 -11.89 -12.76
N HIS A 42 6.48 -10.74 -12.07
CA HIS A 42 6.41 -10.71 -10.59
C HIS A 42 5.09 -10.15 -10.05
N ILE A 43 4.10 -9.84 -10.90
CA ILE A 43 2.82 -9.27 -10.47
C ILE A 43 2.07 -10.18 -9.47
N GLY A 44 2.20 -11.50 -9.64
CA GLY A 44 1.63 -12.50 -8.74
C GLY A 44 2.24 -12.40 -7.34
N ASP A 45 3.57 -12.48 -7.27
CA ASP A 45 4.33 -12.43 -6.02
C ASP A 45 4.11 -11.10 -5.29
N LEU A 46 4.08 -9.98 -6.01
CA LEU A 46 3.81 -8.66 -5.43
C LEU A 46 2.43 -8.60 -4.78
N ARG A 47 1.41 -9.18 -5.43
CA ARG A 47 0.06 -9.30 -4.85
C ARG A 47 0.07 -10.22 -3.63
N GLU A 48 0.77 -11.34 -3.68
CA GLU A 48 0.84 -12.30 -2.58
C GLU A 48 1.50 -11.68 -1.34
N ILE A 49 2.64 -11.02 -1.50
CA ILE A 49 3.32 -10.31 -0.40
C ILE A 49 2.42 -9.21 0.17
N THR A 50 1.73 -8.46 -0.69
CA THR A 50 0.80 -7.42 -0.24
C THR A 50 -0.33 -8.01 0.60
N HIS A 51 -0.87 -9.16 0.23
CA HIS A 51 -1.95 -9.79 0.97
C HIS A 51 -1.46 -10.47 2.25
N ASN A 52 -0.51 -11.38 2.13
CA ASN A 52 -0.11 -12.29 3.21
C ASN A 52 0.82 -11.63 4.23
N VAL A 53 1.49 -10.53 3.86
CA VAL A 53 2.42 -9.84 4.75
C VAL A 53 1.91 -8.46 5.08
N ILE A 54 1.77 -7.58 4.08
CA ILE A 54 1.45 -6.17 4.36
C ILE A 54 0.05 -6.04 4.97
N TYR A 55 -0.96 -6.65 4.34
CA TYR A 55 -2.34 -6.60 4.81
C TYR A 55 -2.53 -7.40 6.10
N GLU A 56 -2.00 -8.62 6.21
CA GLU A 56 -2.13 -9.38 7.46
C GLU A 56 -1.47 -8.70 8.65
N ASN A 57 -0.29 -8.09 8.48
CA ASN A 57 0.34 -7.32 9.56
C ASN A 57 -0.55 -6.14 10.01
N TYR A 58 -1.06 -5.37 9.04
CA TYR A 58 -1.98 -4.28 9.33
C TYR A 58 -3.27 -4.77 10.01
N ARG A 59 -3.81 -5.92 9.55
CA ARG A 59 -5.02 -6.53 10.10
C ARG A 59 -4.81 -6.95 11.54
N THR A 60 -3.69 -7.59 11.86
CA THR A 60 -3.35 -7.97 13.24
C THR A 60 -3.23 -6.74 14.13
N GLU A 61 -2.49 -5.71 13.70
CA GLU A 61 -2.32 -4.46 14.46
C GLU A 61 -3.67 -3.77 14.74
N LYS A 62 -4.59 -3.78 13.77
CA LYS A 62 -5.90 -3.17 13.97
C LYS A 62 -6.81 -3.95 14.89
N LEU A 63 -6.84 -5.27 14.75
CA LEU A 63 -7.67 -6.11 15.61
C LEU A 63 -7.14 -6.14 17.04
N SER A 64 -5.81 -6.13 17.25
CA SER A 64 -5.25 -6.08 18.61
C SER A 64 -5.57 -4.77 19.32
N ASN A 65 -5.54 -3.65 18.61
CA ASN A 65 -5.88 -2.36 19.23
C ASN A 65 -7.38 -2.21 19.50
N GLU A 66 -8.24 -2.80 18.66
CA GLU A 66 -9.68 -2.87 18.93
C GLU A 66 -9.96 -3.72 20.19
N ASP A 67 -9.28 -4.86 20.34
CA ASP A 67 -9.38 -5.69 21.55
C ASP A 67 -8.91 -4.92 22.82
N ASP A 68 -7.82 -4.14 22.72
CA ASP A 68 -7.32 -3.32 23.84
C ASP A 68 -8.29 -2.16 24.20
N GLU A 69 -8.93 -1.53 23.21
CA GLU A 69 -9.92 -0.47 23.43
C GLU A 69 -11.21 -1.01 24.07
N ASP A 70 -11.67 -2.20 23.65
CA ASP A 70 -12.84 -2.87 24.23
C ASP A 70 -12.58 -3.30 25.69
N GLU A 71 -11.37 -3.77 26.02
CA GLU A 71 -10.99 -4.13 27.40
C GLU A 71 -10.95 -2.91 28.34
N GLU A 72 -10.43 -1.76 27.89
CA GLU A 72 -10.43 -0.52 28.70
C GLU A 72 -11.86 0.02 28.94
N GLU A 73 -12.76 -0.05 27.95
CA GLU A 73 -14.16 0.35 28.12
C GLU A 73 -14.89 -0.55 29.14
N ASP A 74 -14.66 -1.87 29.10
CA ASP A 74 -15.25 -2.82 30.04
C ASP A 74 -14.76 -2.61 31.49
N GLU A 75 -13.46 -2.30 31.68
CA GLU A 75 -12.89 -1.98 33.00
C GLU A 75 -13.46 -0.67 33.57
N GLU A 76 -13.57 0.38 32.74
CA GLU A 76 -14.17 1.66 33.16
C GLU A 76 -15.65 1.50 33.56
N GLU A 77 -16.42 0.70 32.82
CA GLU A 77 -17.80 0.38 33.15
C GLU A 77 -17.92 -0.41 34.47
N GLU A 78 -17.03 -1.37 34.72
CA GLU A 78 -17.00 -2.09 36.00
C GLU A 78 -16.67 -1.15 37.16
N GLU A 79 -15.66 -0.30 37.04
CA GLU A 79 -15.30 0.67 38.07
C GLU A 79 -16.47 1.62 38.39
N GLU A 80 -17.18 2.13 37.37
CA GLU A 80 -18.35 2.98 37.56
C GLU A 80 -19.50 2.21 38.26
N ARG A 81 -19.76 0.96 37.85
CA ARG A 81 -20.77 0.11 38.49
C ARG A 81 -20.44 -0.13 39.97
N VAL A 82 -19.19 -0.44 40.30
CA VAL A 82 -18.75 -0.70 41.67
C VAL A 82 -18.85 0.57 42.52
N ALA A 83 -18.45 1.73 41.98
CA ALA A 83 -18.60 3.02 42.65
C ALA A 83 -20.07 3.37 42.94
N ASN A 84 -20.96 3.16 41.97
CA ASN A 84 -22.39 3.42 42.10
C ASN A 84 -23.11 2.44 43.04
N VAL A 85 -22.61 1.20 43.18
CA VAL A 85 -23.11 0.26 44.19
C VAL A 85 -22.64 0.69 45.58
N GLY A 86 -21.36 1.05 45.75
CA GLY A 86 -20.81 1.50 47.03
C GLY A 86 -21.51 2.73 47.62
N LEU A 87 -21.94 3.67 46.77
CA LEU A 87 -22.70 4.85 47.18
C LEU A 87 -24.12 4.52 47.69
N LYS A 88 -24.73 3.45 47.19
CA LYS A 88 -26.09 3.02 47.57
C LYS A 88 -26.14 2.24 48.88
N VAL A 89 -25.03 1.63 49.32
CA VAL A 89 -24.97 0.86 50.59
C VAL A 89 -24.68 1.77 51.79
N ALA A 90 -24.23 3.00 51.56
CA ALA A 90 -23.88 3.98 52.60
C ALA A 90 -25.04 4.96 52.95
N ALA A 91 -26.19 4.85 52.29
CA ALA A 91 -27.41 5.64 52.53
C ALA A 91 -28.50 4.77 53.17
#